data_AF-B4KYK2-F1
#
_entry.id   AF-B4KYK2-F1
#
_cell.length_a   1.000
_cell.length_b   1.000
_cell.length_c   1.000
_cell.angle_alpha   90.00
_cell.angle_beta   90.00
_cell.angle_gamma   90.00
#
_symmetry.space_group_name_H-M   'P 1'
#
loop_
_entity.id
_entity.type
_entity.pdbx_description
1 polymer ?
#
loop_
_entity_poly.entity_id
_entity_poly.type
_entity_poly.pdbx_seq_one_letter_code
_entity_poly.pdbx_strand_id
1 'polypeptide(L)'
;MSCPKDWALMTIDGIIREMSLSSTLTGMSETMTWLPAKKSLALWSRRLPRRELPKKWHAFDVEVPEHLWTLWGGVHPRSSCFDSQVRGRQTLACCVVACCAASIYRSFKEWTPKFLDAIVISGDKYYRASMLTSRGPYDLSLECDFHGINFLVQLQLVAYGQLYSAPAGKVMGLYEALNYFFTRYQHGLVKCQGQHFAFGYSSCRDGGYFLYDCSAWDKPLFPDNMGASYVLRSKQLLLLAYCMVITLNIRKAGIDFQIFSVQANRSMN
;
A
#
# COMPACT_ATOMS: atom_id res chain seq x y z
N MET A 1 9.24 30.57 -24.59
CA MET A 1 10.09 29.50 -24.05
C MET A 1 9.24 28.24 -23.95
N SER A 2 9.48 27.29 -24.84
CA SER A 2 8.77 26.02 -24.98
C SER A 2 9.08 25.08 -23.83
N CYS A 3 8.03 24.62 -23.15
CA CYS A 3 8.12 23.55 -22.15
C CYS A 3 8.43 22.23 -22.88
N PRO A 4 9.52 21.52 -22.57
CA PRO A 4 9.83 20.25 -23.23
C PRO A 4 8.78 19.20 -22.85
N LYS A 5 7.98 18.84 -23.85
CA LYS A 5 7.31 17.54 -23.93
C LYS A 5 8.43 16.49 -24.09
N ASP A 6 8.22 15.30 -23.53
CA ASP A 6 9.10 14.12 -23.64
C ASP A 6 10.13 13.95 -22.52
N TRP A 7 9.71 13.24 -21.46
CA TRP A 7 10.62 12.44 -20.64
C TRP A 7 9.98 11.09 -20.29
N ALA A 8 10.53 10.03 -20.90
CA ALA A 8 10.44 8.62 -20.53
C ALA A 8 9.06 8.07 -20.10
N LEU A 9 8.19 7.83 -21.09
CA LEU A 9 6.93 7.11 -20.94
C LEU A 9 7.08 5.64 -21.37
N MET A 10 7.62 4.79 -20.50
CA MET A 10 6.79 3.66 -20.06
C MET A 10 6.13 4.09 -18.74
N THR A 11 5.41 5.20 -18.85
CA THR A 11 4.54 5.74 -17.83
C THR A 11 3.36 4.81 -17.66
N ILE A 12 2.55 5.09 -16.66
CA ILE A 12 1.26 4.46 -16.47
C ILE A 12 0.46 4.26 -17.79
N ASP A 13 0.64 5.11 -18.80
CA ASP A 13 0.04 4.96 -20.14
C ASP A 13 0.48 3.69 -20.87
N GLY A 14 1.76 3.29 -20.74
CA GLY A 14 2.27 2.03 -21.24
C GLY A 14 1.60 0.85 -20.56
N ILE A 15 1.45 0.92 -19.23
CA ILE A 15 0.77 -0.12 -18.44
C ILE A 15 -0.73 -0.18 -18.79
N ILE A 16 -1.39 0.96 -18.94
CA ILE A 16 -2.80 1.02 -19.37
C ILE A 16 -2.94 0.48 -20.79
N ARG A 17 -2.03 0.81 -21.71
CA ARG A 17 -2.00 0.23 -23.07
C ARG A 17 -1.84 -1.28 -23.02
N GLU A 18 -0.86 -1.78 -22.27
CA GLU A 18 -0.65 -3.23 -22.09
C GLU A 18 -1.90 -3.91 -21.53
N MET A 19 -2.56 -3.31 -20.54
CA MET A 19 -3.82 -3.80 -19.99
C MET A 19 -4.97 -3.78 -21.02
N SER A 20 -4.98 -2.82 -21.94
CA SER A 20 -5.98 -2.74 -23.01
C SER A 20 -5.72 -3.71 -24.18
N LEU A 21 -4.46 -4.08 -24.41
CA LEU A 21 -4.01 -4.92 -25.51
C LEU A 21 -3.95 -6.42 -25.14
N SER A 22 -3.78 -6.74 -23.86
CA SER A 22 -3.61 -8.13 -23.40
C SER A 22 -4.92 -8.74 -22.94
N SER A 23 -5.52 -9.59 -23.79
CA SER A 23 -6.63 -10.49 -23.42
C SER A 23 -6.15 -11.77 -22.69
N THR A 24 -4.83 -11.99 -22.55
CA THR A 24 -4.23 -13.18 -21.94
C THR A 24 -3.10 -12.79 -20.97
N LEU A 25 -3.42 -12.81 -19.67
CA LEU A 25 -2.62 -12.33 -18.52
C LEU A 25 -1.30 -13.10 -18.23
N THR A 26 -0.87 -14.04 -19.07
CA THR A 26 0.08 -15.10 -18.69
C THR A 26 1.57 -14.76 -18.84
N GLY A 27 1.94 -13.49 -19.07
CA GLY A 27 3.34 -13.10 -19.28
C GLY A 27 3.81 -11.81 -18.59
N MET A 28 2.95 -11.14 -17.81
CA MET A 28 3.31 -9.88 -17.17
C MET A 28 4.16 -10.13 -15.92
N SER A 29 5.23 -9.36 -15.73
CA SER A 29 6.03 -9.34 -14.50
C SER A 29 6.43 -7.91 -14.16
N GLU A 30 6.68 -7.66 -12.89
CA GLU A 30 7.19 -6.37 -12.45
C GLU A 30 8.58 -6.10 -13.01
N THR A 31 8.85 -4.84 -13.33
CA THR A 31 10.14 -4.42 -13.87
C THR A 31 10.61 -3.13 -13.23
N MET A 32 11.93 -3.02 -13.05
CA MET A 32 12.58 -1.83 -12.55
C MET A 32 12.40 -0.62 -13.49
N THR A 33 12.07 -0.85 -14.77
CA THR A 33 11.80 0.23 -15.74
C THR A 33 10.54 1.02 -15.41
N TRP A 34 9.64 0.51 -14.57
CA TRP A 34 8.49 1.26 -14.06
C TRP A 34 8.88 2.38 -13.09
N LEU A 35 10.04 2.26 -12.44
CA LEU A 35 10.49 3.29 -11.50
C LEU A 35 10.76 4.59 -12.26
N PRO A 36 10.32 5.75 -11.73
CA PRO A 36 10.58 7.04 -12.37
C PRO A 36 12.09 7.24 -12.53
N ALA A 37 12.54 8.09 -13.44
CA ALA A 37 13.95 8.51 -13.44
C ALA A 37 14.34 9.10 -12.06
N LYS A 38 15.63 9.08 -11.68
CA LYS A 38 16.07 9.51 -10.33
C LYS A 38 15.59 10.91 -9.88
N LYS A 39 15.24 11.78 -10.83
CA LYS A 39 14.72 13.14 -10.57
C LYS A 39 13.20 13.28 -10.79
N SER A 40 12.54 12.25 -11.30
CA SER A 40 11.11 12.22 -11.56
C SER A 40 10.34 11.81 -10.31
N LEU A 41 9.11 12.30 -10.21
CA LEU A 41 8.21 12.03 -9.09
C LEU A 41 7.19 10.97 -9.48
N ALA A 42 6.74 10.18 -8.51
CA ALA A 42 5.57 9.34 -8.66
C ALA A 42 4.33 10.22 -8.96
N LEU A 43 3.36 9.69 -9.70
CA LEU A 43 2.15 10.42 -10.09
C LEU A 43 1.37 10.98 -8.91
N TRP A 44 1.36 10.24 -7.80
CA TRP A 44 0.72 10.65 -6.55
C TRP A 44 1.67 11.39 -5.60
N SER A 45 2.82 11.87 -6.05
CA SER A 45 3.74 12.59 -5.16
C SER A 45 3.15 13.91 -4.68
N ARG A 46 3.23 14.14 -3.37
CA ARG A 46 2.83 15.41 -2.73
C ARG A 46 3.77 16.58 -3.03
N ARG A 47 4.85 16.32 -3.78
CA ARG A 47 5.77 17.35 -4.29
C ARG A 47 5.37 17.86 -5.67
N LEU A 48 4.42 17.21 -6.33
CA LEU A 48 3.91 17.70 -7.61
C LEU A 48 3.09 18.99 -7.41
N PRO A 49 3.20 19.96 -8.33
CA PRO A 49 2.33 21.12 -8.32
C PRO A 49 0.89 20.64 -8.56
N ARG A 50 -0.01 20.85 -7.60
CA ARG A 50 -1.43 20.58 -7.79
C ARG A 50 -1.98 21.58 -8.81
N ARG A 51 -2.19 21.13 -10.04
CA ARG A 51 -2.91 21.90 -11.07
C ARG A 51 -4.39 21.88 -10.72
N GLU A 52 -4.98 23.07 -10.48
CA GLU A 52 -6.41 23.25 -10.22
C GLU A 52 -6.97 22.31 -9.11
N LEU A 53 -8.27 22.35 -8.86
CA LEU A 53 -8.89 21.41 -7.91
C LEU A 53 -8.84 20.00 -8.51
N PRO A 54 -8.23 19.00 -7.84
CA PRO A 54 -8.14 17.66 -8.39
C PRO A 54 -9.54 17.09 -8.60
N LYS A 55 -9.75 16.41 -9.74
CA LYS A 55 -10.98 15.64 -9.97
C LYS A 55 -11.09 14.59 -8.86
N LYS A 56 -12.27 14.48 -8.25
CA LYS A 56 -12.50 13.54 -7.14
C LYS A 56 -13.46 12.43 -7.51
N TRP A 57 -13.23 11.27 -6.91
CA TRP A 57 -14.20 10.20 -6.78
C TRP A 57 -14.46 9.99 -5.28
N HIS A 58 -15.59 10.51 -4.80
CA HIS A 58 -15.85 10.67 -3.36
C HIS A 58 -14.70 11.44 -2.68
N ALA A 59 -14.05 10.83 -1.68
CA ALA A 59 -12.93 11.45 -0.98
C ALA A 59 -11.57 11.29 -1.70
N PHE A 60 -11.50 10.47 -2.75
CA PHE A 60 -10.24 10.15 -3.43
C PHE A 60 -9.93 11.17 -4.54
N ASP A 61 -8.66 11.58 -4.63
CA ASP A 61 -8.11 12.28 -5.78
C ASP A 61 -7.98 11.26 -6.95
N VAL A 62 -8.40 11.64 -8.16
CA VAL A 62 -8.27 10.80 -9.36
C VAL A 62 -6.90 11.04 -9.99
N GLU A 63 -6.01 10.06 -9.90
CA GLU A 63 -4.65 10.13 -10.49
C GLU A 63 -4.65 9.73 -11.95
N VAL A 64 -5.36 8.63 -12.25
CA VAL A 64 -5.62 8.18 -13.61
C VAL A 64 -7.11 7.84 -13.73
N PRO A 65 -7.86 8.51 -14.63
CA PRO A 65 -9.28 8.25 -14.82
C PRO A 65 -9.57 6.76 -14.97
N GLU A 66 -10.55 6.25 -14.22
CA GLU A 66 -10.99 4.84 -14.23
C GLU A 66 -9.96 3.77 -13.81
N HIS A 67 -8.73 4.16 -13.43
CA HIS A 67 -7.65 3.20 -13.19
C HIS A 67 -6.97 3.36 -11.83
N LEU A 68 -6.68 4.59 -11.39
CA LEU A 68 -5.90 4.85 -10.18
C LEU A 68 -6.43 6.06 -9.41
N TRP A 69 -6.58 5.88 -8.10
CA TRP A 69 -7.04 6.90 -7.17
C TRP A 69 -6.17 6.94 -5.93
N THR A 70 -6.02 8.12 -5.33
CA THR A 70 -5.35 8.28 -4.03
C THR A 70 -6.28 8.86 -2.97
N LEU A 71 -6.10 8.41 -1.73
CA LEU A 71 -6.69 9.04 -0.55
C LEU A 71 -5.57 9.31 0.45
N TRP A 72 -5.58 10.49 1.06
CA TRP A 72 -4.55 10.94 2.00
C TRP A 72 -5.16 11.18 3.37
N GLY A 73 -4.49 10.69 4.42
CA GLY A 73 -4.76 11.07 5.80
C GLY A 73 -4.11 12.42 6.15
N GLY A 74 -4.47 12.96 7.30
CA GLY A 74 -3.83 14.12 7.92
C GLY A 74 -2.81 13.75 9.00
N VAL A 75 -2.81 12.51 9.50
CA VAL A 75 -1.95 12.06 10.60
C VAL A 75 -0.89 11.08 10.09
N HIS A 76 0.38 11.38 10.40
CA HIS A 76 1.50 10.48 10.19
C HIS A 76 1.92 9.80 11.50
N PRO A 77 2.41 8.54 11.50
CA PRO A 77 2.92 7.86 12.71
C PRO A 77 4.02 8.60 13.48
N ARG A 78 4.74 9.53 12.84
CA ARG A 78 5.73 10.42 13.48
C ARG A 78 5.15 11.72 14.04
N SER A 79 3.84 11.93 13.95
CA SER A 79 3.16 13.13 14.43
C SER A 79 3.43 13.39 15.91
N SER A 80 3.49 14.66 16.29
CA SER A 80 3.70 15.10 17.67
C SER A 80 2.54 14.74 18.61
N CYS A 81 1.39 14.32 18.08
CA CYS A 81 0.26 13.86 18.89
C CYS A 81 0.50 12.50 19.57
N PHE A 82 1.47 11.71 19.11
CA PHE A 82 1.83 10.42 19.72
C PHE A 82 2.94 10.58 20.74
N ASP A 83 3.16 9.58 21.60
CA ASP A 83 4.28 9.58 22.55
C ASP A 83 5.62 9.53 21.80
N SER A 84 6.53 10.43 22.17
CA SER A 84 7.91 10.50 21.68
C SER A 84 8.66 9.16 21.64
N GLN A 85 8.37 8.24 22.58
CA GLN A 85 9.05 6.95 22.70
C GLN A 85 8.59 5.92 21.65
N VAL A 86 7.43 6.13 21.03
CA VAL A 86 6.82 5.17 20.10
C VAL A 86 6.66 5.71 18.67
N ARG A 87 6.76 7.04 18.47
CA ARG A 87 6.59 7.69 17.15
C ARG A 87 7.40 6.99 16.05
N GLY A 88 6.71 6.65 14.96
CA GLY A 88 7.26 5.96 13.79
C GLY A 88 7.42 4.45 13.93
N ARG A 89 7.36 3.88 15.14
CA ARG A 89 7.54 2.43 15.37
C ARG A 89 6.24 1.65 15.18
N GLN A 90 5.10 2.34 15.20
CA GLN A 90 3.76 1.76 15.09
C GLN A 90 3.30 1.47 13.65
N THR A 91 4.15 1.69 12.63
CA THR A 91 3.76 1.57 11.21
C THR A 91 3.25 0.17 10.84
N LEU A 92 3.84 -0.90 11.40
CA LEU A 92 3.39 -2.27 11.14
C LEU A 92 1.99 -2.52 11.71
N ALA A 93 1.77 -2.08 12.95
CA ALA A 93 0.46 -2.14 13.60
C ALA A 93 -0.59 -1.36 12.81
N CYS A 94 -0.24 -0.19 12.26
CA CYS A 94 -1.13 0.56 11.38
C CYS A 94 -1.51 -0.23 10.12
N CYS A 95 -0.57 -0.96 9.52
CA CYS A 95 -0.85 -1.80 8.35
C CYS A 95 -1.80 -2.96 8.69
N VAL A 96 -1.63 -3.60 9.85
CA VAL A 96 -2.56 -4.63 10.33
C VAL A 96 -3.95 -4.06 10.57
N VAL A 97 -4.05 -2.88 11.22
CA VAL A 97 -5.32 -2.18 11.42
C VAL A 97 -5.98 -1.83 10.08
N ALA A 98 -5.21 -1.41 9.07
CA ALA A 98 -5.75 -1.15 7.72
C ALA A 98 -6.38 -2.41 7.10
N CYS A 99 -5.78 -3.59 7.28
CA CYS A 99 -6.38 -4.86 6.86
C CYS A 99 -7.66 -5.18 7.64
N CYS A 100 -7.70 -4.93 8.95
CA CYS A 100 -8.91 -5.10 9.76
C CYS A 100 -10.02 -4.14 9.30
N ALA A 101 -9.67 -2.89 9.04
CA ALA A 101 -10.59 -1.88 8.51
C ALA A 101 -11.16 -2.31 7.15
N ALA A 102 -10.32 -2.81 6.24
CA ALA A 102 -10.74 -3.29 4.92
C ALA A 102 -11.65 -4.52 4.95
N SER A 103 -11.52 -5.40 5.96
CA SER A 103 -12.39 -6.57 6.10
C SER A 103 -13.84 -6.20 6.47
N ILE A 104 -14.04 -5.04 7.09
CA ILE A 104 -15.36 -4.51 7.47
C ILE A 104 -15.88 -3.53 6.43
N TYR A 105 -15.09 -2.48 6.17
CA TYR A 105 -15.45 -1.35 5.33
C TYR A 105 -14.99 -1.61 3.90
N ARG A 106 -15.60 -2.62 3.29
CA ARG A 106 -15.24 -3.13 1.95
C ARG A 106 -15.49 -2.14 0.81
N SER A 107 -16.25 -1.08 1.06
CA SER A 107 -16.66 -0.08 0.08
C SER A 107 -15.73 1.13 0.17
N PHE A 108 -14.83 1.32 -0.81
CA PHE A 108 -13.84 2.40 -0.70
C PHE A 108 -14.43 3.79 -0.87
N LYS A 109 -15.67 3.94 -1.36
CA LYS A 109 -16.35 5.25 -1.34
C LYS A 109 -16.56 5.80 0.08
N GLU A 110 -16.57 4.93 1.09
CA GLU A 110 -16.78 5.28 2.50
C GLU A 110 -15.46 5.67 3.18
N TRP A 111 -14.33 5.40 2.55
CA TRP A 111 -13.02 5.75 3.08
C TRP A 111 -12.80 7.25 2.90
N THR A 112 -12.38 7.91 3.98
CA THR A 112 -12.14 9.35 4.04
C THR A 112 -10.79 9.64 4.68
N PRO A 113 -10.26 10.88 4.60
CA PRO A 113 -9.02 11.24 5.30
C PRO A 113 -9.08 10.92 6.80
N LYS A 114 -10.22 11.22 7.44
CA LYS A 114 -10.45 10.91 8.86
C LYS A 114 -10.45 9.40 9.15
N PHE A 115 -10.89 8.59 8.19
CA PHE A 115 -10.82 7.13 8.31
C PHE A 115 -9.36 6.64 8.31
N LEU A 116 -8.51 7.21 7.45
CA LEU A 116 -7.07 6.90 7.46
C LEU A 116 -6.40 7.39 8.75
N ASP A 117 -6.80 8.55 9.29
CA ASP A 117 -6.31 9.03 10.58
C ASP A 117 -6.70 8.09 11.72
N ALA A 118 -7.93 7.57 11.70
CA ALA A 118 -8.39 6.58 12.66
C ALA A 118 -7.56 5.29 12.59
N ILE A 119 -7.19 4.83 11.38
CA ILE A 119 -6.28 3.67 11.22
C ILE A 119 -4.93 3.94 11.90
N VAL A 120 -4.35 5.13 11.73
CA VAL A 120 -3.06 5.48 12.36
C VAL A 120 -3.19 5.55 13.87
N ILE A 121 -4.27 6.16 14.38
CA ILE A 121 -4.52 6.28 15.83
C ILE A 121 -4.76 4.91 16.47
N SER A 122 -5.56 4.04 15.85
CA SER A 122 -5.76 2.66 16.32
C SER A 122 -4.49 1.83 16.18
N GLY A 123 -3.69 2.05 15.14
CA GLY A 123 -2.38 1.42 14.98
C GLY A 123 -1.41 1.76 16.11
N ASP A 124 -1.38 3.02 16.57
CA ASP A 124 -0.62 3.42 17.76
C ASP A 124 -1.10 2.69 19.03
N LYS A 125 -2.41 2.65 19.27
CA LYS A 125 -2.99 1.94 20.43
C LYS A 125 -2.64 0.45 20.39
N TYR A 126 -2.82 -0.18 19.23
CA TYR A 126 -2.53 -1.59 19.02
C TYR A 126 -1.04 -1.91 19.18
N TYR A 127 -0.16 -1.06 18.65
CA TYR A 127 1.29 -1.18 18.85
C TYR A 127 1.65 -1.13 20.33
N ARG A 128 1.16 -0.13 21.08
CA ARG A 128 1.46 0.00 22.51
C ARG A 128 0.95 -1.18 23.32
N ALA A 129 -0.26 -1.65 23.06
CA ALA A 129 -0.80 -2.85 23.70
C ALA A 129 0.08 -4.08 23.39
N SER A 130 0.49 -4.24 22.13
CA SER A 130 1.39 -5.32 21.72
C SER A 130 2.72 -5.27 22.46
N MET A 131 3.31 -4.08 22.66
CA MET A 131 4.60 -3.95 23.35
C MET A 131 4.57 -4.39 24.83
N LEU A 132 3.38 -4.51 25.44
CA LEU A 132 3.25 -5.04 26.81
C LEU A 132 3.44 -6.57 26.88
N THR A 133 3.13 -7.28 25.79
CA THR A 133 3.16 -8.75 25.72
C THR A 133 4.22 -9.28 24.75
N SER A 134 4.82 -8.37 23.97
CA SER A 134 5.70 -8.67 22.85
C SER A 134 7.03 -9.28 23.29
N ARG A 135 7.49 -10.27 22.52
CA ARG A 135 8.86 -10.83 22.61
C ARG A 135 9.82 -10.22 21.60
N GLY A 136 9.39 -9.24 20.80
CA GLY A 136 10.23 -8.58 19.79
C GLY A 136 9.51 -7.55 18.93
N PRO A 137 10.23 -6.70 18.20
CA PRO A 137 9.68 -5.51 17.53
C PRO A 137 8.62 -5.79 16.44
N TYR A 138 8.48 -7.04 16.00
CA TYR A 138 7.50 -7.49 14.99
C TYR A 138 6.42 -8.41 15.58
N ASP A 139 6.44 -8.62 16.89
CA ASP A 139 5.51 -9.50 17.62
C ASP A 139 4.34 -8.64 18.10
N LEU A 140 3.29 -8.59 17.27
CA LEU A 140 2.05 -7.89 17.55
C LEU A 140 1.07 -8.79 18.31
N SER A 141 0.26 -8.20 19.20
CA SER A 141 -0.80 -8.92 19.92
C SER A 141 -1.79 -9.57 18.95
N LEU A 142 -2.35 -10.71 19.32
CA LEU A 142 -3.44 -11.33 18.55
C LEU A 142 -4.72 -10.46 18.56
N GLU A 143 -4.92 -9.68 19.62
CA GLU A 143 -6.12 -8.85 19.78
C GLU A 143 -5.89 -7.43 19.26
N CYS A 144 -6.71 -7.04 18.29
CA CYS A 144 -6.70 -5.72 17.67
C CYS A 144 -8.10 -5.10 17.75
N ASP A 145 -8.20 -3.81 18.08
CA ASP A 145 -9.46 -3.06 18.04
C ASP A 145 -9.42 -2.01 16.92
N PHE A 146 -10.53 -1.93 16.18
CA PHE A 146 -10.78 -0.82 15.27
C PHE A 146 -12.25 -0.41 15.33
N HIS A 147 -12.52 0.84 15.73
CA HIS A 147 -13.87 1.41 15.85
C HIS A 147 -14.81 0.59 16.75
N GLY A 148 -14.29 0.02 17.85
CA GLY A 148 -15.09 -0.78 18.80
C GLY A 148 -15.39 -2.19 18.31
N ILE A 149 -14.74 -2.64 17.23
CA ILE A 149 -14.78 -4.02 16.76
C ILE A 149 -13.46 -4.68 17.15
N ASN A 150 -13.56 -5.74 17.94
CA ASN A 150 -12.42 -6.58 18.31
C ASN A 150 -12.15 -7.64 17.25
N PHE A 151 -10.87 -7.79 16.91
CA PHE A 151 -10.37 -8.77 15.96
C PHE A 151 -9.35 -9.67 16.63
N LEU A 152 -9.45 -10.96 16.32
CA LEU A 152 -8.36 -11.92 16.45
C LEU A 152 -7.60 -11.94 15.12
N VAL A 153 -6.42 -11.34 15.14
CA VAL A 153 -5.53 -11.20 13.99
C VAL A 153 -4.52 -12.32 13.96
N GLN A 154 -4.41 -12.97 12.80
CA GLN A 154 -3.35 -13.94 12.51
C GLN A 154 -2.54 -13.49 11.30
N LEU A 155 -1.21 -13.44 11.48
CA LEU A 155 -0.25 -13.21 10.42
C LEU A 155 0.41 -14.52 10.03
N GLN A 156 0.28 -14.90 8.76
CA GLN A 156 0.91 -16.11 8.24
C GLN A 156 1.79 -15.75 7.06
N LEU A 157 3.06 -16.17 7.06
CA LEU A 157 3.93 -16.06 5.88
C LEU A 157 3.39 -16.99 4.79
N VAL A 158 2.97 -16.43 3.66
CA VAL A 158 2.31 -17.19 2.57
C VAL A 158 3.09 -17.21 1.28
N ALA A 159 3.93 -16.20 1.03
CA ALA A 159 4.83 -16.20 -0.12
C ALA A 159 6.16 -15.53 0.22
N TYR A 160 7.22 -15.99 -0.43
CA TYR A 160 8.55 -15.42 -0.45
C TYR A 160 9.02 -15.35 -1.91
N GLY A 161 9.76 -14.31 -2.26
CA GLY A 161 10.26 -14.14 -3.61
C GLY A 161 11.30 -13.04 -3.68
N GLN A 162 11.69 -12.70 -4.91
CA GLN A 162 12.68 -11.66 -5.18
C GLN A 162 12.12 -10.66 -6.19
N LEU A 163 12.32 -9.37 -5.91
CA LEU A 163 11.90 -8.30 -6.82
C LEU A 163 12.57 -8.44 -8.19
N TYR A 164 11.77 -8.26 -9.24
CA TYR A 164 12.18 -8.27 -10.64
C TYR A 164 12.72 -9.63 -11.10
N SER A 165 12.19 -10.72 -10.54
CA SER A 165 12.47 -12.07 -11.01
C SER A 165 11.81 -12.33 -12.37
N ALA A 166 12.48 -13.14 -13.19
CA ALA A 166 11.94 -13.53 -14.50
C ALA A 166 10.64 -14.34 -14.32
N PRO A 167 9.62 -14.13 -15.18
CA PRO A 167 8.39 -14.93 -15.16
C PRO A 167 8.70 -16.43 -15.27
N ALA A 168 7.95 -17.26 -14.52
CA ALA A 168 8.13 -18.72 -14.50
C ALA A 168 9.57 -19.17 -14.16
N GLY A 169 10.32 -18.32 -13.45
CA GLY A 169 11.64 -18.64 -12.93
C GLY A 169 11.60 -19.57 -11.72
N LYS A 170 12.78 -19.90 -11.18
CA LYS A 170 12.90 -20.70 -9.94
C LYS A 170 12.46 -19.94 -8.69
N VAL A 171 12.47 -18.61 -8.75
CA VAL A 171 12.12 -17.70 -7.66
C VAL A 171 10.99 -16.83 -8.15
N MET A 172 9.90 -16.74 -7.37
CA MET A 172 8.73 -15.96 -7.77
C MET A 172 9.04 -14.46 -7.78
N GLY A 173 8.57 -13.77 -8.82
CA GLY A 173 8.47 -12.31 -8.84
C GLY A 173 7.33 -11.80 -7.96
N LEU A 174 7.30 -10.48 -7.72
CA LEU A 174 6.23 -9.83 -6.94
C LEU A 174 4.86 -10.03 -7.58
N TYR A 175 4.73 -9.85 -8.90
CA TYR A 175 3.45 -10.02 -9.58
C TYR A 175 2.94 -11.47 -9.52
N GLU A 176 3.84 -12.44 -9.67
CA GLU A 176 3.52 -13.87 -9.51
C GLU A 176 3.08 -14.18 -8.07
N ALA A 177 3.81 -13.67 -7.08
CA ALA A 177 3.47 -13.84 -5.67
C ALA A 177 2.11 -13.22 -5.32
N LEU A 178 1.75 -12.08 -5.92
CA LEU A 178 0.44 -11.46 -5.74
C LEU A 178 -0.68 -12.30 -6.37
N ASN A 179 -0.47 -12.83 -7.58
CA ASN A 179 -1.43 -13.75 -8.20
C ASN A 179 -1.64 -14.98 -7.31
N TYR A 180 -0.56 -15.60 -6.85
CA TYR A 180 -0.61 -16.72 -5.91
C TYR A 180 -1.36 -16.36 -4.62
N PHE A 181 -1.06 -15.20 -4.03
CA PHE A 181 -1.71 -14.72 -2.81
C PHE A 181 -3.24 -14.60 -2.95
N PHE A 182 -3.70 -13.92 -4.01
CA PHE A 182 -5.12 -13.66 -4.21
C PHE A 182 -5.95 -14.88 -4.59
N THR A 183 -5.31 -16.05 -4.81
CA THR A 183 -6.05 -17.32 -4.95
C THR A 183 -6.74 -17.76 -3.65
N ARG A 184 -6.25 -17.32 -2.48
CA ARG A 184 -6.71 -17.79 -1.17
C ARG A 184 -6.94 -16.69 -0.14
N TYR A 185 -6.31 -15.53 -0.31
CA TYR A 185 -6.29 -14.48 0.70
C TYR A 185 -6.77 -13.14 0.13
N GLN A 186 -7.41 -12.33 0.97
CA GLN A 186 -7.95 -11.03 0.57
C GLN A 186 -7.08 -9.84 1.02
N HIS A 187 -6.42 -9.94 2.17
CA HIS A 187 -5.69 -8.85 2.80
C HIS A 187 -4.33 -9.34 3.29
N GLY A 188 -3.28 -8.58 3.02
CA GLY A 188 -1.91 -8.99 3.28
C GLY A 188 -0.99 -7.82 3.59
N LEU A 189 0.22 -8.17 4.02
CA LEU A 189 1.34 -7.26 4.21
C LEU A 189 2.47 -7.67 3.26
N VAL A 190 3.09 -6.70 2.62
CA VAL A 190 4.40 -6.91 1.99
C VAL A 190 5.46 -6.43 2.96
N LYS A 191 6.54 -7.18 3.11
CA LYS A 191 7.77 -6.76 3.80
C LYS A 191 8.95 -6.87 2.83
N CYS A 192 9.70 -5.79 2.67
CA CYS A 192 10.89 -5.77 1.82
C CYS A 192 11.85 -4.67 2.29
N GLN A 193 13.13 -5.03 2.54
CA GLN A 193 14.17 -4.11 3.03
C GLN A 193 13.77 -3.21 4.23
N GLY A 194 13.05 -3.76 5.20
CA GLY A 194 12.60 -3.01 6.38
C GLY A 194 11.41 -2.06 6.12
N GLN A 195 10.93 -1.98 4.87
CA GLN A 195 9.65 -1.36 4.53
C GLN A 195 8.54 -2.39 4.64
N HIS A 196 7.35 -1.94 5.03
CA HIS A 196 6.12 -2.71 4.97
C HIS A 196 4.93 -1.82 4.66
N PHE A 197 3.97 -2.38 3.93
CA PHE A 197 2.69 -1.75 3.66
C PHE A 197 1.61 -2.83 3.57
N ALA A 198 0.37 -2.43 3.83
CA ALA A 198 -0.78 -3.29 3.68
C ALA A 198 -1.31 -3.26 2.25
N PHE A 199 -1.94 -4.34 1.83
CA PHE A 199 -2.63 -4.42 0.56
C PHE A 199 -3.81 -5.39 0.64
N GLY A 200 -4.68 -5.35 -0.35
CA GLY A 200 -5.74 -6.32 -0.46
C GLY A 200 -6.69 -6.07 -1.61
N TYR A 201 -7.80 -6.80 -1.61
CA TYR A 201 -8.82 -6.74 -2.64
C TYR A 201 -10.22 -6.83 -2.04
N SER A 202 -11.11 -5.95 -2.50
CA SER A 202 -12.54 -6.00 -2.23
C SER A 202 -13.33 -6.22 -3.52
N SER A 203 -14.17 -7.25 -3.55
CA SER A 203 -15.06 -7.56 -4.69
C SER A 203 -16.34 -6.71 -4.73
N CYS A 204 -16.54 -5.78 -3.79
CA CYS A 204 -17.69 -4.87 -3.82
C CYS A 204 -17.65 -3.96 -5.06
N ARG A 205 -18.82 -3.46 -5.48
CA ARG A 205 -18.96 -2.55 -6.65
C ARG A 205 -17.99 -1.35 -6.58
N ASP A 206 -17.87 -0.76 -5.40
CA ASP A 206 -17.00 0.39 -5.14
C ASP A 206 -15.66 -0.03 -4.49
N GLY A 207 -15.32 -1.32 -4.57
CA GLY A 207 -14.08 -1.91 -4.06
C GLY A 207 -12.94 -1.84 -5.08
N GLY A 208 -12.17 -2.93 -5.19
CA GLY A 208 -10.96 -3.02 -6.00
C GLY A 208 -9.75 -3.41 -5.17
N TYR A 209 -8.58 -3.35 -5.81
CA TYR A 209 -7.30 -3.53 -5.15
C TYR A 209 -6.91 -2.27 -4.38
N PHE A 210 -6.20 -2.44 -3.27
CA PHE A 210 -5.60 -1.32 -2.56
C PHE A 210 -4.19 -1.62 -2.07
N LEU A 211 -3.43 -0.54 -1.90
CA LEU A 211 -2.20 -0.45 -1.13
C LEU A 211 -2.40 0.64 -0.08
N TYR A 212 -2.09 0.36 1.18
CA TYR A 212 -2.04 1.34 2.27
C TYR A 212 -0.61 1.45 2.81
N ASP A 213 -0.05 2.65 2.78
CA ASP A 213 1.22 2.97 3.42
C ASP A 213 1.06 4.14 4.38
N CYS A 214 1.83 4.10 5.46
CA CYS A 214 1.93 5.17 6.45
C CYS A 214 3.36 5.42 6.92
N SER A 215 4.35 4.82 6.24
CA SER A 215 5.76 4.97 6.58
C SER A 215 6.44 6.09 5.79
N ALA A 216 5.88 6.48 4.64
CA ALA A 216 6.45 7.50 3.79
C ALA A 216 6.60 8.87 4.49
N TRP A 217 7.85 9.31 4.58
CA TRP A 217 8.29 10.55 5.17
C TRP A 217 9.40 11.14 4.30
N ASP A 218 9.38 12.46 4.09
CA ASP A 218 10.30 13.17 3.21
C ASP A 218 10.28 12.66 1.76
N LYS A 219 11.40 12.91 1.07
CA LYS A 219 11.65 12.46 -0.30
C LYS A 219 11.65 10.92 -0.36
N PRO A 220 11.15 10.32 -1.45
CA PRO A 220 10.80 10.99 -2.70
C PRO A 220 9.36 11.53 -2.76
N LEU A 221 8.47 11.08 -1.87
CA LEU A 221 7.02 11.30 -2.00
C LEU A 221 6.56 12.65 -1.46
N PHE A 222 7.16 13.11 -0.36
CA PHE A 222 6.81 14.34 0.35
C PHE A 222 7.95 15.38 0.32
N PRO A 223 7.64 16.66 0.55
CA PRO A 223 8.64 17.66 0.92
C PRO A 223 9.36 17.27 2.23
N ASP A 224 10.48 17.94 2.52
CA ASP A 224 11.26 17.69 3.74
C ASP A 224 10.44 18.02 5.01
N ASN A 225 10.61 17.20 6.03
CA ASN A 225 9.90 17.15 7.30
C ASN A 225 8.37 16.98 7.17
N MET A 226 7.91 16.27 6.14
CA MET A 226 6.50 15.99 5.93
C MET A 226 6.25 14.51 5.64
N GLY A 227 5.07 14.04 6.02
CA GLY A 227 4.59 12.70 5.72
C GLY A 227 3.10 12.59 6.04
N ALA A 228 2.46 11.55 5.51
CA ALA A 228 1.07 11.21 5.79
C ALA A 228 0.82 9.73 5.50
N SER A 229 -0.23 9.16 6.09
CA SER A 229 -0.78 7.91 5.59
C SER A 229 -1.53 8.13 4.27
N TYR A 230 -1.55 7.10 3.42
CA TYR A 230 -2.27 7.14 2.17
C TYR A 230 -2.73 5.77 1.71
N VAL A 231 -3.75 5.77 0.85
CA VAL A 231 -4.23 4.60 0.12
C VAL A 231 -4.14 4.86 -1.36
N LEU A 232 -3.65 3.88 -2.10
CA LEU A 232 -3.79 3.77 -3.55
C LEU A 232 -4.87 2.75 -3.84
N ARG A 233 -5.85 3.10 -4.66
CA ARG A 233 -6.89 2.18 -5.15
C ARG A 233 -6.70 1.96 -6.64
N SER A 234 -6.78 0.70 -7.09
CA SER A 234 -6.87 0.35 -8.52
C SER A 234 -7.95 -0.70 -8.77
N LYS A 235 -8.41 -0.81 -10.02
CA LYS A 235 -9.32 -1.90 -10.43
C LYS A 235 -8.58 -3.14 -10.91
N GLN A 236 -7.27 -3.04 -11.16
CA GLN A 236 -6.48 -4.09 -11.79
C GLN A 236 -5.24 -4.44 -10.98
N LEU A 237 -4.95 -5.75 -10.90
CA LEU A 237 -3.83 -6.29 -10.12
C LEU A 237 -2.48 -5.78 -10.62
N LEU A 238 -2.30 -5.65 -11.94
CA LEU A 238 -1.06 -5.13 -12.51
C LEU A 238 -0.77 -3.68 -12.07
N LEU A 239 -1.80 -2.85 -11.94
CA LEU A 239 -1.65 -1.50 -11.40
C LEU A 239 -1.35 -1.51 -9.90
N LEU A 240 -1.86 -2.49 -9.14
CA LEU A 240 -1.45 -2.66 -7.75
C LEU A 240 0.06 -2.99 -7.68
N ALA A 241 0.53 -3.92 -8.50
CA ALA A 241 1.95 -4.28 -8.56
C ALA A 241 2.83 -3.09 -8.98
N TYR A 242 2.39 -2.29 -9.95
CA TYR A 242 3.04 -1.02 -10.29
C TYR A 242 3.14 -0.10 -9.06
N CYS A 243 2.02 0.11 -8.35
CA CYS A 243 1.99 0.94 -7.14
C CYS A 243 2.96 0.43 -6.07
N MET A 244 3.08 -0.88 -5.89
CA MET A 244 4.03 -1.50 -4.96
C MET A 244 5.48 -1.25 -5.37
N VAL A 245 5.82 -1.41 -6.66
CA VAL A 245 7.17 -1.13 -7.17
C VAL A 245 7.56 0.33 -6.92
N ILE A 246 6.66 1.27 -7.24
CA ILE A 246 6.90 2.71 -7.01
C ILE A 246 7.03 3.01 -5.51
N THR A 247 6.20 2.41 -4.67
CA THR A 247 6.22 2.61 -3.21
C THR A 247 7.53 2.08 -2.60
N LEU A 248 7.97 0.89 -3.01
CA LEU A 248 9.24 0.30 -2.57
C LEU A 248 10.45 1.12 -3.06
N ASN A 249 10.39 1.64 -4.29
CA ASN A 249 11.44 2.43 -4.94
C ASN A 249 12.84 1.76 -4.91
N ILE A 250 12.89 0.44 -5.00
CA ILE A 250 14.13 -0.35 -4.96
C ILE A 250 14.69 -0.52 -6.38
N ARG A 251 15.85 0.08 -6.67
CA ARG A 251 16.53 0.01 -7.99
C ARG A 251 17.57 -1.11 -8.06
N LYS A 252 17.21 -2.30 -7.55
CA LYS A 252 18.07 -3.48 -7.54
C LYS A 252 17.22 -4.74 -7.62
N ALA A 253 17.59 -5.66 -8.51
CA ALA A 253 16.97 -6.98 -8.63
C ALA A 253 17.53 -7.97 -7.60
N GLY A 254 16.80 -9.07 -7.40
CA GLY A 254 17.20 -10.11 -6.45
C GLY A 254 17.03 -9.70 -4.99
N ILE A 255 16.21 -8.68 -4.72
CA ILE A 255 15.93 -8.25 -3.35
C ILE A 255 14.75 -9.03 -2.82
N ASP A 256 14.98 -9.72 -1.71
CA ASP A 256 13.99 -10.55 -1.04
C ASP A 256 12.79 -9.74 -0.55
N PHE A 257 11.61 -10.28 -0.78
CA PHE A 257 10.37 -9.83 -0.16
C PHE A 257 9.62 -11.00 0.47
N GLN A 258 8.77 -10.67 1.44
CA GLN A 258 7.86 -11.61 2.08
C GLN A 258 6.44 -11.06 1.98
N ILE A 259 5.48 -11.95 1.73
CA ILE A 259 4.05 -11.63 1.79
C ILE A 259 3.44 -12.42 2.93
N PHE A 260 2.78 -11.69 3.83
CA PHE A 260 2.02 -12.27 4.93
C PHE A 260 0.53 -12.10 4.64
N SER A 261 -0.28 -13.13 4.87
CA SER A 261 -1.73 -12.93 4.95
C SER A 261 -2.09 -12.31 6.30
N VAL A 262 -3.12 -11.46 6.31
CA VAL A 262 -3.73 -10.93 7.52
C VAL A 262 -5.15 -11.46 7.58
N GLN A 263 -5.38 -12.42 8.48
CA GLN A 263 -6.71 -12.93 8.77
C GLN A 263 -7.25 -12.21 10.00
N ALA A 264 -8.25 -11.35 9.78
CA ALA A 264 -8.87 -10.55 10.83
C ALA A 264 -10.26 -11.13 11.14
N ASN A 265 -10.31 -12.08 12.07
CA ASN A 265 -11.56 -12.71 12.51
C ASN A 265 -12.20 -11.87 13.59
N ARG A 266 -13.49 -11.53 13.47
CA ARG A 266 -14.18 -10.79 14.53
C ARG A 266 -14.26 -11.67 15.78
N SER A 267 -13.81 -11.14 16.91
CA SER A 267 -14.11 -11.76 18.19
C SER A 267 -15.57 -11.49 18.53
N MET A 268 -16.35 -12.54 18.77
CA MET A 268 -17.65 -12.37 19.42
C MET A 268 -17.36 -12.24 20.91
N ASN A 269 -17.63 -11.07 21.47
CA ASN A 269 -17.75 -10.92 22.92
C ASN A 269 -18.99 -11.66 23.41
#